data_AF-A0A4P7UBD4-F1
#
_entry.id   AF-A0A4P7UBD4-F1
#
_cell.length_a   1.000
_cell.length_b   1.000
_cell.length_c   1.000
_cell.angle_alpha   90.00
_cell.angle_beta   90.00
_cell.angle_gamma   90.00
#
_symmetry.space_group_name_H-M   'P 1'
#
loop_
_entity.id
_entity.type
_entity.pdbx_description
1 polymer ?
#
loop_
_entity_poly.entity_id
_entity_poly.type
_entity_poly.pdbx_seq_one_letter_code
_entity_poly.pdbx_strand_id
1 'polypeptide(L)'
;MAALTVWATLLTWMPLSESPGPFVAPLLLVAVALAATGATARWRGLPVAVVTLLQVVVGAVLVVLLLADSPWPLPDAWQSIRGQLDAALTSADRYAPPVPSDVPSVAPLFVVVGTAAMVLLDLVAMTLRRVALSAVILLALHLVPANLGVDVPWPVFAAVAAGFLTLLFLDNDDLVVRWGSSLPGGGTRPTEVPARPATSAATALRIGAVATVGAVVVATVLNALVPRSPIQPWRAVDQGPDEQVMLTSPLVDLRRDLDRGADVPLMRVVSDRQPSYVRTAVLSHFNGEEWSTGDRTATRIQDADGRDLPLRGVDAVLRRTKTQYDFTATTAFRSRWLPVLPLTTDVQAGGDWRYDVDTMDFAAFDADLNTSQMEWSVTGVDLEYSNVLLERAGSGVTRSTRSSPGCPSRSRPAWAAWPRR
;
A
#
# COMPACT_ATOMS: atom_id res chain seq x y z
N MET A 1 11.22 25.17 -5.32
CA MET A 1 11.46 24.11 -4.32
C MET A 1 10.20 23.30 -4.06
N ALA A 2 9.10 23.88 -3.58
CA ALA A 2 7.85 23.17 -3.28
C ALA A 2 7.37 22.21 -4.40
N ALA A 3 7.19 22.71 -5.62
CA ALA A 3 6.74 21.87 -6.75
C ALA A 3 7.72 20.74 -7.12
N LEU A 4 9.03 20.96 -6.97
CA LEU A 4 10.06 19.94 -7.22
C LEU A 4 10.05 18.86 -6.12
N THR A 5 9.77 19.23 -4.87
CA THR A 5 9.61 18.26 -3.77
C THR A 5 8.41 17.34 -4.01
N VAL A 6 7.29 17.88 -4.48
CA VAL A 6 6.14 17.06 -4.89
C VAL A 6 6.50 16.16 -6.07
N TRP A 7 7.18 16.69 -7.10
CA TRP A 7 7.63 15.87 -8.22
C TRP A 7 8.54 14.71 -7.78
N ALA A 8 9.51 14.97 -6.90
CA ALA A 8 10.36 13.93 -6.32
C ALA A 8 9.54 12.89 -5.53
N THR A 9 8.45 13.30 -4.89
CA THR A 9 7.52 12.39 -4.19
C THR A 9 6.76 11.51 -5.18
N LEU A 10 6.35 12.06 -6.31
CA LEU A 10 5.66 11.32 -7.37
C LEU A 10 6.57 10.30 -8.07
N LEU A 11 7.90 10.39 -7.92
CA LEU A 11 8.80 9.32 -8.35
C LEU A 11 8.55 8.00 -7.58
N THR A 12 7.97 8.07 -6.37
CA THR A 12 7.55 6.86 -5.65
C THR A 12 6.42 6.10 -6.35
N TRP A 13 5.75 6.73 -7.31
CA TRP A 13 4.66 6.13 -8.09
C TRP A 13 5.16 5.44 -9.37
N MET A 14 6.47 5.55 -9.70
CA MET A 14 7.05 4.87 -10.87
C MET A 14 6.71 3.38 -10.96
N PRO A 15 6.77 2.59 -9.87
CA PRO A 15 6.47 1.16 -9.98
C PRO A 15 4.96 0.84 -10.01
N LEU A 16 4.08 1.85 -10.07
CA LEU A 16 2.63 1.66 -10.26
C LEU A 16 2.24 1.45 -11.73
N SER A 17 3.16 1.70 -12.68
CA SER A 17 2.92 1.58 -14.12
C SER A 17 4.13 0.93 -14.79
N GLU A 18 3.91 0.00 -15.72
CA GLU A 18 5.00 -0.57 -16.53
C GLU A 18 5.70 0.49 -17.38
N SER A 19 4.97 1.52 -17.80
CA SER A 19 5.50 2.68 -18.52
C SER A 19 5.40 3.95 -17.66
N PRO A 20 6.47 4.36 -16.95
CA PRO A 20 6.46 5.57 -16.12
C PRO A 20 6.67 6.88 -16.91
N GLY A 21 7.26 6.80 -18.10
CA GLY A 21 7.55 7.96 -18.95
C GLY A 21 6.36 8.92 -19.20
N PRO A 22 5.15 8.42 -19.51
CA PRO A 22 3.96 9.23 -19.78
C PRO A 22 3.48 10.13 -18.64
N PHE A 23 3.91 9.93 -17.39
CA PHE A 23 3.55 10.85 -16.29
C PHE A 23 4.76 11.56 -15.67
N VAL A 24 5.92 10.90 -15.57
CA VAL A 24 7.11 11.47 -14.90
C VAL A 24 7.62 12.71 -15.62
N ALA A 25 7.76 12.66 -16.95
CA ALA A 25 8.28 13.77 -17.74
C ALA A 25 7.28 14.95 -17.81
N PRO A 26 5.97 14.73 -18.08
CA PRO A 26 4.97 15.79 -18.00
C PRO A 26 4.90 16.46 -16.62
N LEU A 27 4.95 15.70 -15.54
CA LEU A 27 4.93 16.27 -14.18
C LEU A 27 6.19 17.07 -13.87
N LEU A 28 7.35 16.73 -14.43
CA LEU A 28 8.56 17.55 -14.29
C LEU A 28 8.37 18.91 -14.96
N LEU A 29 7.78 18.92 -16.17
CA LEU A 29 7.46 20.15 -16.89
C LEU A 29 6.50 21.02 -16.09
N VAL A 30 5.45 20.43 -15.52
CA VAL A 30 4.51 21.13 -14.62
C VAL A 30 5.23 21.70 -13.40
N ALA A 31 6.10 20.92 -12.75
CA ALA A 31 6.83 21.38 -11.58
C ALA A 31 7.73 22.58 -11.88
N VAL A 32 8.45 22.55 -13.01
CA VAL A 32 9.32 23.65 -13.46
C VAL A 32 8.49 24.89 -13.80
N ALA A 33 7.38 24.72 -14.54
CA ALA A 33 6.50 25.81 -14.91
C ALA A 33 5.89 26.49 -13.67
N LEU A 34 5.32 25.71 -12.74
CA LEU A 34 4.74 26.25 -11.50
C LEU A 34 5.79 26.93 -10.61
N ALA A 35 7.01 26.38 -10.54
CA ALA A 35 8.10 27.00 -9.82
C ALA A 35 8.52 28.35 -10.45
N ALA A 36 8.63 28.41 -11.78
CA ALA A 36 8.95 29.63 -12.50
C ALA A 36 7.85 30.69 -12.35
N THR A 37 6.59 30.30 -12.50
CA THR A 37 5.41 31.15 -12.29
C THR A 37 5.36 31.71 -10.87
N GLY A 38 5.53 30.86 -9.86
CA GLY A 38 5.53 31.29 -8.45
C GLY A 38 6.70 32.22 -8.13
N ALA A 39 7.91 31.91 -8.60
CA ALA A 39 9.09 32.74 -8.38
C ALA A 39 8.98 34.11 -9.06
N THR A 40 8.55 34.15 -10.31
CA THR A 40 8.39 35.40 -11.07
C THR A 40 7.28 36.28 -10.52
N ALA A 41 6.14 35.70 -10.12
CA ALA A 41 5.03 36.44 -9.54
C ALA A 41 5.40 37.06 -8.18
N ARG A 42 6.11 36.31 -7.33
CA ARG A 42 6.61 36.80 -6.04
C ARG A 42 7.71 37.84 -6.20
N TRP A 43 8.62 37.65 -7.16
CA TRP A 43 9.67 38.63 -7.46
C TRP A 43 9.09 39.98 -7.92
N ARG A 44 7.95 39.96 -8.62
CA ARG A 44 7.19 41.18 -8.98
C ARG A 44 6.35 41.77 -7.84
N GLY A 45 6.38 41.18 -6.65
CA GLY A 45 5.62 41.66 -5.49
C GLY A 45 4.11 41.53 -5.64
N LEU A 46 3.61 40.59 -6.45
CA LEU A 46 2.17 40.38 -6.62
C LEU A 46 1.52 39.90 -5.31
N PRO A 47 0.26 40.31 -5.04
CA PRO A 47 -0.48 39.81 -3.88
C PRO A 47 -0.57 38.28 -3.89
N VAL A 48 -0.56 37.69 -2.70
CA VAL A 48 -0.49 36.24 -2.54
C VAL A 48 -1.66 35.52 -3.24
N ALA A 49 -2.87 36.08 -3.17
CA ALA A 49 -4.04 35.55 -3.88
C ALA A 49 -3.85 35.51 -5.41
N VAL A 50 -3.16 36.50 -5.97
CA VAL A 50 -2.87 36.57 -7.41
C VAL A 50 -1.83 35.52 -7.80
N VAL A 51 -0.81 35.30 -6.95
CA VAL A 51 0.18 34.23 -7.17
C VAL A 51 -0.49 32.86 -7.22
N THR A 52 -1.35 32.55 -6.24
CA THR A 52 -2.09 31.29 -6.20
C THR A 52 -3.01 31.15 -7.41
N LEU A 53 -3.77 32.20 -7.75
CA LEU A 53 -4.65 32.17 -8.91
C LEU A 53 -3.86 31.90 -10.20
N LEU A 54 -2.70 32.55 -10.37
CA LEU A 54 -1.85 32.35 -11.53
C LEU A 54 -1.32 30.91 -11.61
N GLN A 55 -0.93 30.31 -10.48
CA GLN A 55 -0.49 28.92 -10.43
C GLN A 55 -1.63 27.93 -10.73
N VAL A 56 -2.84 28.19 -10.23
CA VAL A 56 -4.02 27.40 -10.56
C VAL A 56 -4.31 27.47 -12.05
N VAL A 57 -4.28 28.67 -12.64
CA VAL A 57 -4.51 28.86 -14.08
C VAL A 57 -3.43 28.18 -14.91
N VAL A 58 -2.16 28.37 -14.59
CA VAL A 58 -1.04 27.71 -15.30
C VAL A 58 -1.12 26.20 -15.17
N GLY A 59 -1.40 25.68 -13.97
CA GLY A 59 -1.59 24.24 -13.74
C GLY A 59 -2.75 23.68 -14.55
N ALA A 60 -3.89 24.37 -14.58
CA ALA A 60 -5.06 23.97 -15.37
C ALA A 60 -4.75 23.97 -16.87
N VAL A 61 -4.09 25.01 -17.39
CA VAL A 61 -3.70 25.10 -18.81
C VAL A 61 -2.74 23.96 -19.16
N LEU A 62 -1.77 23.65 -18.30
CA LEU A 62 -0.85 22.54 -18.54
C LEU A 62 -1.54 21.18 -18.49
N VAL A 63 -2.48 20.96 -17.56
CA VAL A 63 -3.28 19.72 -17.55
C VAL A 63 -4.09 19.59 -18.83
N VAL A 64 -4.74 20.67 -19.29
CA VAL A 64 -5.51 20.67 -20.54
C VAL A 64 -4.60 20.42 -21.74
N LEU A 65 -3.41 21.04 -21.77
CA LEU A 65 -2.41 20.82 -22.82
C LEU A 65 -1.89 19.37 -22.83
N LEU A 66 -1.60 18.80 -21.67
CA LEU A 66 -0.98 17.48 -21.56
C LEU A 66 -1.97 16.33 -21.81
N LEU A 67 -3.26 16.53 -21.49
CA LEU A 67 -4.27 15.49 -21.66
C LEU A 67 -5.07 15.68 -22.95
N ALA A 68 -5.38 16.91 -23.37
CA ALA A 68 -6.20 17.16 -24.54
C ALA A 68 -5.43 17.66 -25.77
N ASP A 69 -4.08 17.74 -25.70
CA ASP A 69 -3.21 18.30 -26.75
C ASP A 69 -3.62 19.70 -27.23
N SER A 70 -4.33 20.45 -26.39
CA SER A 70 -4.85 21.78 -26.69
C SER A 70 -4.60 22.71 -25.51
N PRO A 71 -4.15 23.95 -25.72
CA PRO A 71 -3.94 24.91 -24.63
C PRO A 71 -5.25 25.56 -24.14
N TRP A 72 -6.35 25.42 -24.89
CA TRP A 72 -7.60 26.12 -24.60
C TRP A 72 -8.63 25.15 -24.01
N PRO A 73 -9.34 25.53 -22.91
CA PRO A 73 -10.40 24.73 -22.31
C PRO A 73 -11.68 24.79 -23.15
N LEU A 74 -11.61 24.25 -24.37
CA LEU A 74 -12.74 24.09 -25.28
C LEU A 74 -13.63 22.92 -24.79
N PRO A 75 -14.92 22.89 -25.16
CA PRO A 75 -15.82 21.79 -24.81
C PRO A 75 -15.25 20.42 -25.18
N ASP A 76 -14.60 20.31 -26.33
CA ASP A 76 -14.00 19.07 -26.84
C ASP A 76 -12.81 18.62 -25.98
N ALA A 77 -12.00 19.57 -25.49
CA ALA A 77 -10.91 19.28 -24.56
C ALA A 77 -11.44 18.69 -23.26
N TRP A 78 -12.57 19.19 -22.75
CA TRP A 78 -13.20 18.62 -21.56
C TRP A 78 -13.75 17.22 -21.76
N GLN A 79 -14.30 16.92 -22.94
CA GLN A 79 -14.74 15.56 -23.26
C GLN A 79 -13.55 14.61 -23.35
N SER A 80 -12.45 15.02 -23.97
CA SER A 80 -11.22 14.23 -24.04
C SER A 80 -10.65 13.92 -22.65
N ILE A 81 -10.54 14.95 -21.79
CA ILE A 81 -10.03 14.79 -20.42
C ILE A 81 -10.93 13.86 -19.60
N ARG A 82 -12.26 14.01 -19.69
CA ARG A 82 -13.20 13.11 -19.00
C ARG A 82 -13.05 11.68 -19.50
N GLY A 83 -13.01 11.47 -20.81
CA GLY A 83 -12.81 10.14 -21.39
C GLY A 83 -11.51 9.48 -20.94
N GLN A 84 -10.41 10.24 -20.87
CA GLN A 84 -9.14 9.73 -20.37
C GLN A 84 -9.14 9.45 -18.87
N LEU A 85 -9.81 10.30 -18.06
CA LEU A 85 -9.96 10.06 -16.63
C LEU A 85 -10.84 8.85 -16.34
N ASP A 86 -11.95 8.69 -17.05
CA ASP A 86 -12.84 7.53 -16.91
C ASP A 86 -12.13 6.24 -17.32
N ALA A 87 -11.36 6.28 -18.42
CA ALA A 87 -10.54 5.15 -18.84
C ALA A 87 -9.44 4.83 -17.81
N ALA A 88 -8.74 5.83 -17.29
CA ALA A 88 -7.72 5.66 -16.26
C ALA A 88 -8.29 5.12 -14.94
N LEU A 89 -9.48 5.58 -14.51
CA LEU A 89 -10.18 5.07 -13.34
C LEU A 89 -10.62 3.63 -13.54
N THR A 90 -11.15 3.30 -14.72
CA THR A 90 -11.52 1.93 -15.07
C THR A 90 -10.31 1.01 -15.07
N SER A 91 -9.17 1.47 -15.60
CA SER A 91 -7.92 0.71 -15.55
C SER A 91 -7.41 0.53 -14.11
N ALA A 92 -7.46 1.57 -13.28
CA ALA A 92 -7.04 1.49 -11.88
C ALA A 92 -7.92 0.56 -11.02
N ASP A 93 -9.21 0.44 -11.36
CA ASP A 93 -10.16 -0.47 -10.68
C ASP A 93 -10.02 -1.92 -11.16
N ARG A 94 -9.65 -2.12 -12.44
CA ARG A 94 -9.52 -3.46 -13.05
C ARG A 94 -8.14 -4.08 -12.90
N TYR A 95 -7.08 -3.28 -12.89
CA TYR A 95 -5.70 -3.78 -12.91
C TYR A 95 -4.96 -3.38 -11.63
N ALA A 96 -4.42 -4.38 -10.95
CA ALA A 96 -3.51 -4.15 -9.84
C ALA A 96 -2.17 -3.55 -10.36
N PRO A 97 -1.48 -2.71 -9.57
CA PRO A 97 -0.15 -2.25 -9.90
C PRO A 97 0.87 -3.41 -10.07
N PRO A 98 1.84 -3.31 -10.98
CA PRO A 98 1.99 -2.28 -12.01
C PRO A 98 0.95 -2.43 -13.12
N VAL A 99 0.33 -1.31 -13.53
CA VAL A 99 -0.65 -1.33 -14.62
C VAL A 99 0.06 -1.63 -15.95
N PRO A 100 -0.41 -2.62 -16.72
CA PRO A 100 0.18 -3.00 -18.01
C PRO A 100 0.17 -1.87 -19.05
N SER A 101 1.11 -1.93 -20.00
CA SER A 101 1.25 -0.92 -21.07
C SER A 101 0.30 -1.12 -22.27
N ASP A 102 -0.37 -2.27 -22.37
CA ASP A 102 -1.33 -2.63 -23.42
C ASP A 102 -2.77 -2.13 -23.14
N VAL A 103 -3.03 -1.61 -21.95
CA VAL A 103 -4.34 -1.08 -21.52
C VAL A 103 -4.34 0.46 -21.44
N PRO A 104 -5.51 1.12 -21.34
CA PRO A 104 -5.57 2.58 -21.19
C PRO A 104 -4.75 3.06 -19.98
N SER A 105 -3.87 4.03 -20.21
CA SER A 105 -2.88 4.47 -19.22
C SER A 105 -3.51 5.14 -18.00
N VAL A 106 -2.95 4.89 -16.82
CA VAL A 106 -3.27 5.60 -15.56
C VAL A 106 -2.58 6.97 -15.43
N ALA A 107 -1.69 7.32 -16.37
CA ALA A 107 -0.96 8.59 -16.37
C ALA A 107 -1.84 9.85 -16.24
N PRO A 108 -3.03 9.95 -16.86
CA PRO A 108 -3.91 11.11 -16.69
C PRO A 108 -4.28 11.38 -15.23
N LEU A 109 -4.57 10.33 -14.44
CA LEU A 109 -4.86 10.48 -13.00
C LEU A 109 -3.66 11.04 -12.25
N PHE A 110 -2.46 10.52 -12.52
CA PHE A 110 -1.25 10.98 -11.86
C PHE A 110 -0.89 12.43 -12.22
N VAL A 111 -1.12 12.83 -13.47
CA VAL A 111 -0.90 14.22 -13.90
C VAL A 111 -1.86 15.18 -13.19
N VAL A 112 -3.15 14.84 -13.09
CA VAL A 112 -4.13 15.68 -12.39
C VAL A 112 -3.83 15.77 -10.89
N VAL A 113 -3.66 14.63 -10.21
CA VAL A 113 -3.40 14.60 -8.76
C VAL A 113 -2.05 15.24 -8.44
N GLY A 114 -1.01 14.96 -9.22
CA GLY A 114 0.32 15.53 -9.04
C GLY A 114 0.34 17.04 -9.22
N THR A 115 -0.34 17.56 -10.25
CA THR A 115 -0.46 19.01 -10.47
C THR A 115 -1.21 19.69 -9.32
N ALA A 116 -2.34 19.11 -8.89
CA ALA A 116 -3.11 19.63 -7.76
C ALA A 116 -2.28 19.66 -6.47
N ALA A 117 -1.52 18.59 -6.20
CA ALA A 117 -0.65 18.52 -5.04
C ALA A 117 0.50 19.54 -5.08
N MET A 118 1.07 19.82 -6.26
CA MET A 118 2.09 20.87 -6.42
C MET A 118 1.54 22.26 -6.07
N VAL A 119 0.35 22.60 -6.57
CA VAL A 119 -0.31 23.88 -6.27
C VAL A 119 -0.67 23.96 -4.78
N LEU A 120 -1.21 22.87 -4.22
CA LEU A 120 -1.59 22.80 -2.81
C LEU A 120 -0.37 22.94 -1.88
N LEU A 121 0.74 22.26 -2.20
CA LEU A 121 1.96 22.35 -1.41
C LEU A 121 2.54 23.76 -1.45
N ASP A 122 2.55 24.41 -2.61
CA ASP A 122 3.03 25.80 -2.72
C ASP A 122 2.09 26.78 -1.98
N LEU A 123 0.77 26.57 -2.01
CA LEU A 123 -0.19 27.32 -1.21
C LEU A 123 0.08 27.15 0.30
N VAL A 124 0.24 25.92 0.78
CA VAL A 124 0.42 25.66 2.21
C VAL A 124 1.79 26.11 2.70
N ALA A 125 2.85 25.79 1.95
CA ALA A 125 4.22 26.09 2.34
C ALA A 125 4.55 27.57 2.17
N MET A 126 4.24 28.17 1.02
CA MET A 126 4.73 29.50 0.66
C MET A 126 3.70 30.61 0.90
N THR A 127 2.41 30.33 0.69
CA THR A 127 1.34 31.32 0.86
C THR A 127 0.86 31.39 2.30
N LEU A 128 0.53 30.26 2.91
CA LEU A 128 0.08 30.20 4.31
C LEU A 128 1.25 30.21 5.30
N ARG A 129 2.50 30.08 4.83
CA ARG A 129 3.71 29.97 5.67
C ARG A 129 3.56 28.88 6.74
N ARG A 130 2.97 27.74 6.36
CA ARG A 130 2.76 26.58 7.24
C ARG A 130 3.51 25.38 6.69
N VAL A 131 4.84 25.48 6.64
CA VAL A 131 5.68 24.42 6.08
C VAL A 131 5.51 23.08 6.80
N ALA A 132 5.26 23.09 8.12
CA ALA A 132 4.97 21.86 8.86
C ALA A 132 3.72 21.11 8.34
N LEU A 133 2.68 21.80 7.88
CA LEU A 133 1.48 21.16 7.31
C LEU A 133 1.75 20.54 5.93
N SER A 134 2.79 21.00 5.22
CA SER A 134 3.18 20.45 3.92
C SER A 134 3.67 18.99 4.04
N ALA A 135 4.19 18.59 5.21
CA ALA A 135 4.55 17.20 5.50
C ALA A 135 3.36 16.25 5.36
N VAL A 136 2.16 16.68 5.78
CA VAL A 136 0.92 15.88 5.69
C VAL A 136 0.55 15.59 4.24
N ILE A 137 0.75 16.58 3.35
CA ILE A 137 0.48 16.42 1.91
C ILE A 137 1.48 15.43 1.30
N LEU A 138 2.78 15.57 1.59
CA LEU A 138 3.81 14.67 1.11
C LEU A 138 3.61 13.24 1.64
N LEU A 139 3.23 13.11 2.91
CA LEU A 139 2.90 11.83 3.52
C LEU A 139 1.68 11.19 2.84
N ALA A 140 0.61 11.95 2.60
CA ALA A 140 -0.57 11.45 1.90
C ALA A 140 -0.24 10.89 0.50
N LEU A 141 0.63 11.58 -0.25
CA LEU A 141 1.12 11.09 -1.55
C LEU A 141 1.94 9.80 -1.44
N HIS A 142 2.74 9.67 -0.38
CA HIS A 142 3.56 8.49 -0.14
C HIS A 142 2.76 7.27 0.33
N LEU A 143 1.63 7.50 1.02
CA LEU A 143 0.75 6.42 1.49
C LEU A 143 0.11 5.64 0.33
N VAL A 144 -0.05 6.25 -0.85
CA VAL A 144 -0.65 5.59 -2.02
C VAL A 144 0.15 4.35 -2.45
N PRO A 145 1.43 4.45 -2.88
CA PRO A 145 2.21 3.28 -3.27
C PRO A 145 2.47 2.32 -2.11
N ALA A 146 2.65 2.84 -0.89
CA ALA A 146 2.86 2.02 0.30
C ALA A 146 1.64 1.13 0.61
N ASN A 147 0.43 1.65 0.46
CA ASN A 147 -0.80 0.88 0.67
C ASN A 147 -1.09 -0.13 -0.45
N LEU A 148 -0.51 0.09 -1.63
CA LEU A 148 -0.60 -0.82 -2.77
C LEU A 148 0.48 -1.92 -2.75
N GLY A 149 1.29 -2.00 -1.69
CA GLY A 149 2.29 -3.05 -1.51
C GLY A 149 3.47 -2.94 -2.48
N VAL A 150 3.75 -1.74 -2.98
CA VAL A 150 4.77 -1.51 -3.99
C VAL A 150 6.10 -1.12 -3.35
N ASP A 151 7.16 -1.84 -3.72
CA ASP A 151 8.52 -1.55 -3.25
C ASP A 151 9.04 -0.23 -3.83
N VAL A 152 9.13 0.78 -2.97
CA VAL A 152 9.69 2.09 -3.33
C VAL A 152 11.20 2.06 -3.10
N PRO A 153 12.02 2.41 -4.11
CA PRO A 153 13.46 2.42 -3.95
C PRO A 153 13.89 3.49 -2.94
N TRP A 154 14.73 3.10 -1.97
CA TRP A 154 15.19 3.96 -0.87
C TRP A 154 15.74 5.35 -1.29
N PRO A 155 16.44 5.53 -2.44
CA PRO A 155 16.97 6.84 -2.81
C PRO A 155 15.86 7.87 -3.06
N VAL A 156 14.70 7.43 -3.53
CA VAL A 156 13.55 8.31 -3.78
C VAL A 156 13.01 8.84 -2.46
N PHE A 157 12.89 7.99 -1.44
CA PHE A 157 12.51 8.43 -0.10
C PHE A 157 13.50 9.45 0.48
N ALA A 158 14.80 9.20 0.34
CA ALA A 158 15.84 10.12 0.79
C ALA A 158 15.75 11.48 0.07
N ALA A 159 15.47 11.49 -1.24
CA ALA A 159 15.29 12.72 -2.02
C ALA A 159 14.07 13.53 -1.55
N VAL A 160 12.94 12.87 -1.26
CA VAL A 160 11.74 13.52 -0.71
C VAL A 160 12.01 14.13 0.66
N ALA A 161 12.64 13.37 1.56
CA ALA A 161 13.01 13.84 2.88
C ALA A 161 13.94 15.07 2.81
N ALA A 162 14.99 15.01 1.98
CA ALA A 162 15.89 16.13 1.76
C ALA A 162 15.16 17.38 1.21
N GLY A 163 14.23 17.19 0.28
CA GLY A 163 13.39 18.27 -0.25
C GLY A 163 12.52 18.93 0.82
N PHE A 164 11.86 18.14 1.67
CA PHE A 164 11.04 18.65 2.78
C PHE A 164 11.88 19.41 3.82
N LEU A 165 13.03 18.86 4.20
CA LEU A 165 13.93 19.51 5.17
C LEU A 165 14.50 20.80 4.63
N THR A 166 14.78 20.87 3.33
CA THR A 166 15.19 22.12 2.69
C THR A 166 14.08 23.18 2.80
N LEU A 167 12.81 22.80 2.63
CA LEU A 167 11.69 23.72 2.84
C LEU A 167 11.60 24.19 4.30
N LEU A 168 11.77 23.27 5.26
CA LEU A 168 11.72 23.59 6.68
C LEU A 168 12.90 24.49 7.11
N PHE A 169 14.08 24.26 6.54
CA PHE A 169 15.25 25.09 6.77
C PHE A 169 15.03 26.53 6.28
N LEU A 170 14.52 26.70 5.06
CA LEU A 170 14.24 28.02 4.47
C LEU A 170 13.15 28.81 5.23
N ASP A 171 12.23 28.14 5.91
CA ASP A 171 11.16 28.77 6.69
C ASP A 171 11.63 29.25 8.07
N ASN A 172 12.64 28.60 8.66
CA ASN A 172 13.09 28.88 10.03
C ASN A 172 14.02 30.10 10.18
N ASP A 173 14.51 30.70 9.10
CA ASP A 173 15.35 31.90 9.17
C ASP A 173 14.59 33.10 9.79
N ASP A 174 13.25 33.16 9.67
CA ASP A 174 12.44 34.26 10.22
C ASP A 174 12.21 34.15 11.76
N LEU A 175 12.28 32.95 12.33
CA LEU A 175 11.99 32.69 13.75
C LEU A 175 13.20 32.98 14.65
N VAL A 176 14.41 32.69 14.18
CA VAL A 176 15.66 32.92 14.93
C VAL A 176 16.00 34.42 15.01
N VAL A 177 15.70 35.19 13.96
CA VAL A 177 15.90 36.65 13.95
C VAL A 177 14.95 37.39 14.91
N ARG A 178 13.75 36.87 15.13
CA ARG A 178 12.79 37.41 16.12
C ARG A 178 13.22 37.17 17.57
N TRP A 179 13.86 36.04 17.87
CA TRP A 179 14.37 35.76 19.22
C TRP A 179 15.72 36.44 19.51
N GLY A 180 16.47 36.84 18.48
CA GLY A 180 17.71 37.60 18.64
C GLY A 180 17.54 39.10 18.89
N SER A 181 16.34 39.67 18.69
CA SER A 181 16.10 41.12 18.73
C SER A 181 15.30 41.64 19.95
N SER A 182 14.98 40.78 20.92
CA SER A 182 14.30 41.18 22.16
C SER A 182 15.21 41.12 23.38
N LEU A 183 16.21 42.01 23.42
CA LEU A 183 16.78 42.51 24.66
C LEU A 183 16.47 44.02 24.75
N PRO A 184 15.42 44.45 25.46
CA PRO A 184 15.18 45.86 25.73
C PRO A 184 16.05 46.29 26.92
N GLY A 185 17.06 47.15 26.69
CA GLY A 185 17.74 47.83 27.78
C GLY A 185 19.03 48.56 27.43
N GLY A 186 18.99 49.89 27.50
CA GLY A 186 20.16 50.74 27.77
C GLY A 186 20.69 51.54 26.58
N GLY A 187 20.21 52.77 26.41
CA GLY A 187 20.70 53.68 25.38
C GLY A 187 22.09 54.25 25.66
N THR A 188 22.87 54.48 24.59
CA THR A 188 23.69 55.69 24.37
C THR A 188 24.29 55.68 22.95
N ARG A 189 23.99 56.76 22.20
CA ARG A 189 24.64 57.39 21.02
C ARG A 189 25.08 56.58 19.77
N PRO A 190 24.94 57.18 18.56
CA PRO A 190 25.28 56.54 17.29
C PRO A 190 26.78 56.65 16.99
N THR A 191 27.46 55.52 16.88
CA THR A 191 28.74 55.41 16.19
C THR A 191 28.54 54.50 14.99
N GLU A 192 28.79 55.05 13.80
CA GLU A 192 28.88 54.31 12.55
C GLU A 192 29.91 53.18 12.67
N VAL A 193 29.41 51.96 12.77
CA VAL A 193 30.18 50.74 12.47
C VAL A 193 29.61 50.22 11.16
N PRO A 194 30.39 50.07 10.08
CA PRO A 194 29.89 49.46 8.85
C PRO A 194 29.61 48.00 9.17
N ALA A 195 28.35 47.67 9.44
CA ALA A 195 27.88 46.30 9.48
C ALA A 195 28.02 45.73 8.07
N ARG A 196 29.15 45.08 7.79
CA ARG A 196 29.27 44.16 6.66
C ARG A 196 28.26 43.02 6.87
N PRO A 197 27.24 42.85 6.01
CA PRO A 197 26.39 41.67 6.06
C PRO A 197 27.07 40.62 5.17
N ALA A 198 28.06 39.90 5.71
CA ALA A 198 28.81 38.93 4.91
C ALA A 198 29.23 37.69 5.72
N THR A 199 28.36 37.15 6.57
CA THR A 199 28.63 35.88 7.28
C THR A 199 27.40 35.00 7.56
N SER A 200 26.24 35.27 6.95
CA SER A 200 25.04 34.44 7.17
C SER A 200 24.86 33.32 6.14
N ALA A 201 25.24 33.50 4.87
CA ALA A 201 24.97 32.50 3.82
C ALA A 201 25.78 31.20 4.00
N ALA A 202 27.06 31.28 4.39
CA ALA A 202 27.93 30.12 4.53
C ALA A 202 27.67 29.31 5.81
N THR A 203 27.27 29.98 6.90
CA THR A 203 26.91 29.33 8.18
C THR A 203 25.52 28.71 8.10
N ALA A 204 24.58 29.38 7.43
CA ALA A 204 23.27 28.82 7.09
C ALA A 204 23.42 27.57 6.20
N LEU A 205 24.25 27.62 5.14
CA LEU A 205 24.50 26.45 4.30
C LEU A 205 25.08 25.27 5.08
N ARG A 206 25.98 25.52 6.04
CA ARG A 206 26.64 24.46 6.82
C ARG A 206 25.70 23.81 7.82
N ILE A 207 24.85 24.58 8.49
CA ILE A 207 23.86 24.04 9.42
C ILE A 207 22.74 23.31 8.66
N GLY A 208 22.31 23.84 7.51
CA GLY A 208 21.36 23.19 6.61
C GLY A 208 21.90 21.87 6.03
N ALA A 209 23.18 21.83 5.65
CA ALA A 209 23.84 20.60 5.21
C ALA A 209 23.93 19.55 6.33
N VAL A 210 24.26 19.95 7.56
CA VAL A 210 24.33 19.02 8.70
C VAL A 210 22.94 18.50 9.11
N ALA A 211 21.91 19.35 9.09
CA ALA A 211 20.54 18.91 9.34
C ALA A 211 20.02 17.97 8.25
N THR A 212 20.35 18.24 6.99
CA THR A 212 19.97 17.38 5.85
C THR A 212 20.69 16.04 5.90
N VAL A 213 22.01 16.05 6.14
CA VAL A 213 22.80 14.82 6.30
C VAL A 213 22.33 14.04 7.54
N GLY A 214 22.11 14.72 8.66
CA GLY A 214 21.62 14.11 9.90
C GLY A 214 20.25 13.47 9.73
N ALA A 215 19.33 14.11 9.01
CA ALA A 215 18.02 13.55 8.75
C ALA A 215 18.01 12.48 7.67
N VAL A 216 18.90 12.54 6.67
CA VAL A 216 19.14 11.41 5.75
C VAL A 216 19.68 10.21 6.52
N VAL A 217 20.63 10.43 7.44
CA VAL A 217 21.16 9.38 8.32
C VAL A 217 20.06 8.83 9.23
N VAL A 218 19.31 9.68 9.93
CA VAL A 218 18.18 9.25 10.76
C VAL A 218 17.13 8.53 9.94
N ALA A 219 16.79 8.99 8.74
CA ALA A 219 15.87 8.32 7.83
C ALA A 219 16.40 6.95 7.36
N THR A 220 17.68 6.84 7.02
CA THR A 220 18.31 5.55 6.66
C THR A 220 18.39 4.59 7.83
N VAL A 221 18.70 5.09 9.03
CA VAL A 221 18.77 4.31 10.27
C VAL A 221 17.36 3.90 10.68
N LEU A 222 16.36 4.79 10.65
CA LEU A 222 14.95 4.43 10.87
C LEU A 222 14.50 3.40 9.84
N ASN A 223 14.77 3.57 8.55
CA ASN A 223 14.36 2.62 7.51
C ASN A 223 15.08 1.26 7.63
N ALA A 224 16.27 1.23 8.24
CA ALA A 224 17.00 0.00 8.52
C ALA A 224 16.57 -0.67 9.84
N LEU A 225 16.10 0.10 10.82
CA LEU A 225 15.64 -0.39 12.12
C LEU A 225 14.13 -0.64 12.19
N VAL A 226 13.33 -0.01 11.34
CA VAL A 226 11.89 -0.25 11.23
C VAL A 226 11.74 -1.56 10.46
N PRO A 227 11.22 -2.63 11.08
CA PRO A 227 10.92 -3.86 10.37
C PRO A 227 9.96 -3.53 9.23
N ARG A 228 10.25 -4.03 8.02
CA ARG A 228 9.39 -3.95 6.85
C ARG A 228 8.18 -4.86 7.03
N SER A 229 7.35 -4.55 8.02
CA SER A 229 6.05 -5.15 8.19
C SER A 229 5.05 -4.28 7.45
N PRO A 230 4.08 -4.86 6.70
CA PRO A 230 2.98 -4.13 6.07
C PRO A 230 2.00 -3.65 7.16
N ILE A 231 2.46 -2.74 8.03
CA ILE A 231 1.64 -2.17 9.08
C ILE A 231 0.94 -0.95 8.49
N GLN A 232 -0.35 -1.11 8.18
CA GLN A 232 -1.26 0.00 7.87
C GLN A 232 -1.49 0.83 9.15
N PRO A 233 -0.99 2.06 9.26
CA PRO A 233 -0.99 2.81 10.52
C PRO A 233 -2.36 3.39 10.93
N TRP A 234 -3.43 3.12 10.17
CA TRP A 234 -4.76 3.70 10.41
C TRP A 234 -5.82 2.70 10.90
N ARG A 235 -5.47 1.42 11.08
CA ARG A 235 -6.29 0.48 11.86
C ARG A 235 -5.89 0.59 13.33
N ALA A 236 -6.87 0.85 14.19
CA ALA A 236 -6.68 1.00 15.63
C ALA A 236 -5.89 -0.19 16.19
N VAL A 237 -4.71 0.12 16.75
CA VAL A 237 -3.95 -0.80 17.59
C VAL A 237 -4.63 -0.79 18.95
N ASP A 238 -5.46 -1.79 19.19
CA ASP A 238 -5.83 -2.15 20.55
C ASP A 238 -4.57 -2.77 21.19
N GLN A 239 -3.91 -1.98 22.04
CA GLN A 239 -2.72 -2.41 22.77
C GLN A 239 -3.09 -3.49 23.78
N GLY A 240 -2.85 -4.74 23.40
CA GLY A 240 -2.75 -5.89 24.29
C GLY A 240 -1.45 -6.65 24.00
N PRO A 241 -0.81 -7.25 25.01
CA PRO A 241 0.39 -8.06 24.81
C PRO A 241 -0.02 -9.42 24.26
N ASP A 242 -0.43 -9.48 22.99
CA ASP A 242 -0.56 -10.73 22.25
C ASP A 242 -0.40 -10.46 20.76
N GLU A 243 0.53 -11.19 20.15
CA GLU A 243 1.03 -11.06 18.80
C GLU A 243 -0.09 -11.39 17.77
N GLN A 244 -0.79 -10.37 17.28
CA GLN A 244 -1.79 -10.52 16.23
C GLN A 244 -1.11 -10.39 14.86
N VAL A 245 -0.87 -11.53 14.20
CA VAL A 245 -0.34 -11.57 12.84
C VAL A 245 -1.51 -11.43 11.85
N MET A 246 -1.63 -10.27 11.20
CA MET A 246 -2.57 -10.07 10.09
C MET A 246 -2.05 -10.79 8.84
N LEU A 247 -2.75 -11.84 8.41
CA LEU A 247 -2.45 -12.57 7.19
C LEU A 247 -3.08 -11.85 5.98
N THR A 248 -2.29 -11.61 4.93
CA THR A 248 -2.71 -10.96 3.67
C THR A 248 -3.90 -11.67 3.01
N SER A 249 -4.83 -10.91 2.42
CA SER A 249 -6.07 -11.44 1.82
C SER A 249 -5.82 -12.19 0.50
N PRO A 250 -6.11 -13.50 0.41
CA PRO A 250 -5.85 -14.33 -0.78
C PRO A 250 -6.82 -14.05 -1.95
N LEU A 251 -7.88 -13.26 -1.73
CA LEU A 251 -8.89 -12.98 -2.75
C LEU A 251 -8.40 -11.98 -3.82
N VAL A 252 -7.52 -11.05 -3.44
CA VAL A 252 -6.95 -10.03 -4.34
C VAL A 252 -6.06 -10.70 -5.39
N ASP A 253 -5.20 -11.62 -4.95
CA ASP A 253 -4.31 -12.38 -5.83
C ASP A 253 -5.09 -13.30 -6.76
N LEU A 254 -6.16 -13.95 -6.26
CA LEU A 254 -7.00 -14.83 -7.09
C LEU A 254 -7.70 -14.06 -8.22
N ARG A 255 -8.23 -12.86 -7.93
CA ARG A 255 -8.85 -12.03 -8.97
C ARG A 255 -7.84 -11.64 -10.04
N ARG A 256 -6.64 -11.23 -9.62
CA ARG A 256 -5.53 -10.90 -10.53
C ARG A 256 -5.15 -12.08 -11.43
N ASP A 257 -5.16 -13.30 -10.90
CA ASP A 257 -4.81 -14.50 -11.67
C ASP A 257 -5.91 -14.91 -12.64
N LEU A 258 -7.19 -14.76 -12.28
CA LEU A 258 -8.33 -15.08 -13.16
C LEU A 258 -8.47 -14.11 -14.34
N ASP A 259 -8.15 -12.84 -14.14
CA ASP A 259 -8.25 -11.81 -15.20
C ASP A 259 -7.06 -11.82 -16.18
N ARG A 260 -6.00 -12.61 -15.91
CA ARG A 260 -4.77 -12.67 -16.74
C ARG A 260 -4.99 -13.29 -18.12
N GLY A 261 -6.02 -14.13 -18.30
CA GLY A 261 -6.42 -14.73 -19.59
C GLY A 261 -5.50 -15.80 -20.18
N ALA A 262 -4.23 -15.88 -19.77
CA ALA A 262 -3.30 -16.95 -20.17
C ALA A 262 -3.20 -18.05 -19.12
N ASP A 263 -3.17 -19.32 -19.55
CA ASP A 263 -2.96 -20.47 -18.66
C ASP A 263 -1.52 -20.49 -18.12
N VAL A 264 -1.37 -20.30 -16.82
CA VAL A 264 -0.07 -20.32 -16.13
C VAL A 264 0.01 -21.53 -15.20
N PRO A 265 1.00 -22.43 -15.35
CA PRO A 265 1.18 -23.53 -14.41
C PRO A 265 1.60 -22.98 -13.05
N LEU A 266 0.77 -23.17 -12.03
CA LEU A 266 1.03 -22.72 -10.65
C LEU A 266 1.74 -23.78 -9.81
N MET A 267 1.23 -25.00 -9.84
CA MET A 267 1.78 -26.11 -9.07
C MET A 267 1.56 -27.44 -9.80
N ARG A 268 2.37 -28.43 -9.44
CA ARG A 268 2.23 -29.83 -9.84
C ARG A 268 2.00 -30.66 -8.59
N VAL A 269 1.09 -31.62 -8.67
CA VAL A 269 0.83 -32.59 -7.61
C VAL A 269 1.11 -33.98 -8.17
N VAL A 270 1.92 -34.76 -7.47
CA VAL A 270 2.26 -36.15 -7.80
C VAL A 270 1.77 -37.06 -6.69
N SER A 271 1.00 -38.09 -7.05
CA SER A 271 0.39 -39.01 -6.10
C SER A 271 -0.16 -40.24 -6.83
N ASP A 272 -0.38 -41.32 -6.08
CA ASP A 272 -1.00 -42.56 -6.61
C ASP A 272 -2.49 -42.37 -6.96
N ARG A 273 -3.14 -41.35 -6.36
CA ARG A 273 -4.53 -40.96 -6.63
C ARG A 273 -4.61 -39.49 -6.98
N GLN A 274 -5.47 -39.12 -7.93
CA GLN A 274 -5.69 -37.71 -8.24
C GLN A 274 -6.44 -37.00 -7.09
N PRO A 275 -5.95 -35.85 -6.61
CA PRO A 275 -6.68 -35.05 -5.63
C PRO A 275 -7.93 -34.44 -6.27
N SER A 276 -9.08 -34.53 -5.60
CA SER A 276 -10.33 -33.91 -6.08
C SER A 276 -10.37 -32.40 -5.82
N TYR A 277 -9.67 -31.94 -4.78
CA TYR A 277 -9.65 -30.54 -4.36
C TYR A 277 -8.37 -30.23 -3.57
N VAL A 278 -7.74 -29.11 -3.89
CA VAL A 278 -6.60 -28.55 -3.13
C VAL A 278 -7.07 -27.25 -2.48
N ARG A 279 -7.02 -27.21 -1.14
CA ARG A 279 -7.40 -26.06 -0.34
C ARG A 279 -6.19 -25.16 -0.10
N THR A 280 -6.32 -23.89 -0.44
CA THR A 280 -5.29 -22.88 -0.14
C THR A 280 -5.58 -22.15 1.17
N ALA A 281 -6.77 -21.56 1.31
CA ALA A 281 -7.18 -20.80 2.49
C ALA A 281 -8.67 -20.94 2.76
N VAL A 282 -9.10 -20.67 3.99
CA VAL A 282 -10.53 -20.60 4.36
C VAL A 282 -10.90 -19.16 4.71
N LEU A 283 -11.90 -18.64 4.03
CA LEU A 283 -12.49 -17.33 4.33
C LEU A 283 -13.72 -17.54 5.23
N SER A 284 -13.54 -17.35 6.54
CA SER A 284 -14.55 -17.67 7.55
C SER A 284 -15.41 -16.47 7.97
N HIS A 285 -15.00 -15.25 7.64
CA HIS A 285 -15.67 -14.02 8.06
C HIS A 285 -16.24 -13.26 6.86
N PHE A 286 -17.48 -12.81 6.97
CA PHE A 286 -18.14 -12.00 5.94
C PHE A 286 -18.63 -10.69 6.55
N ASN A 287 -18.17 -9.55 6.02
CA ASN A 287 -18.49 -8.23 6.57
C ASN A 287 -19.72 -7.56 5.93
N GLY A 288 -20.38 -8.23 4.98
CA GLY A 288 -21.50 -7.68 4.20
C GLY A 288 -21.15 -7.41 2.73
N GLU A 289 -19.87 -7.24 2.41
CA GLU A 289 -19.38 -6.96 1.06
C GLU A 289 -18.36 -8.00 0.60
N GLU A 290 -17.43 -8.40 1.48
CA GLU A 290 -16.34 -9.31 1.16
C GLU A 290 -16.16 -10.42 2.19
N TRP A 291 -15.55 -11.52 1.72
CA TRP A 291 -15.11 -12.63 2.56
C TRP A 291 -13.65 -12.45 2.95
N SER A 292 -13.33 -12.67 4.22
CA SER A 292 -11.97 -12.62 4.76
C SER A 292 -11.67 -13.84 5.64
N THR A 293 -10.39 -14.05 5.92
CA THR A 293 -9.90 -15.15 6.77
C THR A 293 -10.33 -15.00 8.23
N GLY A 294 -10.69 -13.77 8.64
CA GLY A 294 -10.99 -13.41 10.03
C GLY A 294 -9.72 -13.22 10.88
N ASP A 295 -9.90 -12.94 12.16
CA ASP A 295 -8.76 -12.79 13.09
C ASP A 295 -8.18 -14.16 13.45
N ARG A 296 -6.87 -14.32 13.27
CA ARG A 296 -6.12 -15.53 13.66
C ARG A 296 -5.34 -15.20 14.93
N THR A 297 -5.75 -15.74 16.08
CA THR A 297 -5.07 -15.51 17.36
C THR A 297 -4.02 -16.60 17.59
N ALA A 298 -2.86 -16.27 18.18
CA ALA A 298 -1.76 -17.21 18.43
C ALA A 298 -2.19 -18.52 19.12
N THR A 299 -3.21 -18.49 19.99
CA THR A 299 -3.75 -19.71 20.65
C THR A 299 -4.36 -20.73 19.66
N ARG A 300 -4.78 -20.27 18.47
CA ARG A 300 -5.38 -21.09 17.42
C ARG A 300 -4.37 -21.60 16.41
N ILE A 301 -3.11 -21.17 16.52
CA ILE A 301 -2.08 -21.39 15.50
C ILE A 301 -1.03 -22.35 16.07
N GLN A 302 -0.72 -23.40 15.33
CA GLN A 302 0.19 -24.47 15.77
C GLN A 302 1.23 -24.77 14.70
N ASP A 303 2.44 -25.13 15.12
CA ASP A 303 3.53 -25.48 14.20
C ASP A 303 3.20 -26.74 13.40
N ALA A 304 3.56 -26.74 12.12
CA ALA A 304 3.31 -27.82 11.19
C ALA A 304 4.31 -28.99 11.28
N ASP A 305 5.21 -29.03 12.28
CA ASP A 305 6.42 -29.86 12.38
C ASP A 305 6.20 -31.40 12.42
N GLY A 306 5.62 -31.99 11.36
CA GLY A 306 5.56 -33.44 11.15
C GLY A 306 4.82 -34.22 12.24
N ARG A 307 3.90 -33.56 12.96
CA ARG A 307 3.03 -34.20 13.95
C ARG A 307 1.71 -34.58 13.29
N ASP A 308 1.18 -35.75 13.66
CA ASP A 308 -0.15 -36.19 13.21
C ASP A 308 -1.21 -35.13 13.53
N LEU A 309 -1.80 -34.56 12.48
CA LEU A 309 -2.85 -33.57 12.54
C LEU A 309 -4.19 -34.24 12.85
N PRO A 310 -5.02 -33.65 13.73
CA PRO A 310 -6.30 -34.24 14.09
C PRO A 310 -7.32 -34.11 12.95
N LEU A 311 -7.97 -35.22 12.60
CA LEU A 311 -9.13 -35.21 11.69
C LEU A 311 -10.39 -34.79 12.44
N ARG A 312 -10.59 -33.47 12.62
CA ARG A 312 -11.75 -32.92 13.32
C ARG A 312 -13.05 -33.24 12.57
N GLY A 313 -14.08 -33.59 13.32
CA GLY A 313 -15.40 -33.94 12.77
C GLY A 313 -15.44 -35.31 12.07
N VAL A 314 -14.36 -36.11 12.15
CA VAL A 314 -14.29 -37.44 11.55
C VAL A 314 -14.21 -38.50 12.64
N ASP A 315 -15.18 -39.41 12.67
CA ASP A 315 -15.19 -40.53 13.60
C ASP A 315 -13.98 -41.46 13.38
N ALA A 316 -13.41 -42.00 14.46
CA ALA A 316 -12.32 -42.97 14.43
C ALA A 316 -12.74 -44.32 13.83
N VAL A 317 -14.03 -44.63 13.85
CA VAL A 317 -14.61 -45.88 13.31
C VAL A 317 -14.60 -45.91 11.78
N LEU A 318 -14.54 -44.75 11.12
CA LEU A 318 -14.52 -44.69 9.65
C LEU A 318 -13.22 -45.28 9.10
N ARG A 319 -13.35 -46.09 8.05
CA ARG A 319 -12.19 -46.63 7.34
C ARG A 319 -11.52 -45.50 6.56
N ARG A 320 -10.20 -45.40 6.73
CA ARG A 320 -9.36 -44.32 6.22
C ARG A 320 -8.33 -44.91 5.28
N THR A 321 -8.24 -44.39 4.07
CA THR A 321 -7.08 -44.63 3.23
C THR A 321 -6.19 -43.40 3.22
N LYS A 322 -4.95 -43.55 3.68
CA LYS A 322 -3.93 -42.50 3.61
C LYS A 322 -3.27 -42.55 2.23
N THR A 323 -3.05 -41.40 1.63
CA THR A 323 -2.29 -41.26 0.37
C THR A 323 -1.34 -40.07 0.52
N GLN A 324 -0.09 -40.25 0.09
CA GLN A 324 0.90 -39.19 0.06
C GLN A 324 0.78 -38.41 -1.24
N TYR A 325 0.90 -37.09 -1.13
CA TYR A 325 0.84 -36.14 -2.24
C TYR A 325 2.07 -35.25 -2.16
N ASP A 326 2.87 -35.27 -3.22
CA ASP A 326 4.04 -34.43 -3.36
C ASP A 326 3.70 -33.25 -4.25
N PHE A 327 3.89 -32.05 -3.71
CA PHE A 327 3.59 -30.79 -4.37
C PHE A 327 4.88 -30.09 -4.78
N THR A 328 4.86 -29.52 -5.99
CA THR A 328 5.93 -28.66 -6.51
C THR A 328 5.31 -27.39 -7.06
N ALA A 329 5.62 -26.24 -6.46
CA ALA A 329 5.16 -24.94 -6.95
C ALA A 329 6.13 -24.35 -7.98
N THR A 330 5.60 -23.63 -8.96
CA THR A 330 6.41 -22.87 -9.92
C THR A 330 6.80 -21.50 -9.34
N THR A 331 7.63 -20.75 -10.07
CA THR A 331 7.97 -19.35 -9.72
C THR A 331 6.78 -18.39 -9.77
N ALA A 332 5.71 -18.79 -10.48
CA ALA A 332 4.50 -18.00 -10.65
C ALA A 332 3.57 -18.10 -9.42
N PHE A 333 3.67 -19.16 -8.62
CA PHE A 333 2.81 -19.36 -7.46
C PHE A 333 3.46 -18.84 -6.18
N ARG A 334 3.21 -17.55 -5.89
CA ARG A 334 3.72 -16.84 -4.70
C ARG A 334 2.61 -16.67 -3.66
N SER A 335 2.36 -17.70 -2.87
CA SER A 335 1.34 -17.69 -1.83
C SER A 335 1.98 -17.67 -0.44
N ARG A 336 1.38 -16.92 0.49
CA ARG A 336 1.66 -17.03 1.94
C ARG A 336 0.78 -18.08 2.63
N TRP A 337 -0.03 -18.78 1.85
CA TRP A 337 -0.89 -19.88 2.25
C TRP A 337 -0.42 -21.16 1.59
N LEU A 338 -0.16 -22.21 2.38
CA LEU A 338 0.34 -23.49 1.88
C LEU A 338 -0.85 -24.35 1.40
N PRO A 339 -0.91 -24.73 0.12
CA PRO A 339 -1.97 -25.58 -0.37
C PRO A 339 -1.90 -27.00 0.22
N VAL A 340 -3.01 -27.45 0.78
CA VAL A 340 -3.17 -28.77 1.41
C VAL A 340 -4.49 -29.42 1.00
N LEU A 341 -4.68 -30.69 1.34
CA LEU A 341 -5.97 -31.35 1.14
C LEU A 341 -6.94 -31.03 2.28
N PRO A 342 -8.27 -31.12 2.06
CA PRO A 342 -9.25 -30.85 3.11
C PRO A 342 -9.07 -31.70 4.36
N LEU A 343 -8.78 -32.99 4.15
CA LEU A 343 -8.54 -33.99 5.19
C LEU A 343 -7.08 -34.41 5.14
N THR A 344 -6.25 -33.70 5.89
CA THR A 344 -4.81 -33.94 5.96
C THR A 344 -4.43 -34.40 7.37
N THR A 345 -3.60 -35.43 7.46
CA THR A 345 -3.04 -35.92 8.74
C THR A 345 -1.58 -35.58 8.92
N ASP A 346 -0.84 -35.25 7.87
CA ASP A 346 0.59 -34.90 7.99
C ASP A 346 0.95 -33.88 6.91
N VAL A 347 1.79 -32.91 7.26
CA VAL A 347 2.33 -31.89 6.34
C VAL A 347 3.81 -31.75 6.63
N GLN A 348 4.63 -31.87 5.60
CA GLN A 348 6.08 -31.65 5.68
C GLN A 348 6.46 -30.57 4.68
N ALA A 349 6.80 -29.40 5.21
CA ALA A 349 7.07 -28.19 4.44
C ALA A 349 8.24 -27.44 5.08
N GLY A 350 9.17 -26.94 4.27
CA GLY A 350 10.28 -26.13 4.77
C GLY A 350 9.84 -24.71 5.16
N GLY A 351 10.26 -24.25 6.34
CA GLY A 351 9.97 -22.92 6.88
C GLY A 351 8.95 -22.91 8.02
N ASP A 352 8.71 -21.73 8.60
CA ASP A 352 7.73 -21.53 9.67
C ASP A 352 6.29 -21.46 9.12
N TRP A 353 5.74 -22.64 8.83
CA TRP A 353 4.35 -22.83 8.47
C TRP A 353 3.55 -23.23 9.69
N ARG A 354 2.46 -22.50 9.92
CA ARG A 354 1.56 -22.79 11.03
C ARG A 354 0.12 -22.89 10.55
N TYR A 355 -0.68 -23.69 11.24
CA TYR A 355 -2.07 -23.91 10.86
C TYR A 355 -3.06 -23.41 11.91
N ASP A 356 -4.22 -22.94 11.45
CA ASP A 356 -5.34 -22.63 12.32
C ASP A 356 -6.12 -23.90 12.69
N VAL A 357 -6.35 -24.13 13.98
CA VAL A 357 -6.98 -25.36 14.50
C VAL A 357 -8.46 -25.54 14.13
N ASP A 358 -9.14 -24.47 13.71
CA ASP A 358 -10.56 -24.52 13.35
C ASP A 358 -10.76 -24.67 11.84
N THR A 359 -9.95 -23.97 11.03
CA THR A 359 -10.04 -24.02 9.57
C THR A 359 -9.09 -25.02 8.92
N MET A 360 -8.01 -25.40 9.60
CA MET A 360 -6.95 -26.29 9.10
C MET A 360 -6.35 -25.80 7.77
N ASP A 361 -6.24 -24.48 7.60
CA ASP A 361 -5.43 -23.82 6.58
C ASP A 361 -4.08 -23.44 7.16
N PHE A 362 -3.05 -23.45 6.31
CA PHE A 362 -1.66 -23.28 6.69
C PHE A 362 -1.15 -21.96 6.14
N ALA A 363 -0.45 -21.19 6.98
CA ALA A 363 0.05 -19.88 6.63
C ALA A 363 1.50 -19.69 7.08
N ALA A 364 2.23 -18.87 6.31
CA ALA A 364 3.58 -18.48 6.62
C ALA A 364 3.61 -17.46 7.77
N PHE A 365 4.39 -17.77 8.81
CA PHE A 365 4.60 -16.86 9.95
C PHE A 365 5.86 -16.01 9.81
N ASP A 366 6.79 -16.44 8.96
CA ASP A 366 7.88 -15.62 8.47
C ASP A 366 7.36 -14.69 7.34
N ALA A 367 7.88 -13.45 7.29
CA ALA A 367 7.52 -12.44 6.31
C ALA A 367 8.06 -12.78 4.90
N ASP A 368 9.23 -13.42 4.83
CA ASP A 368 9.90 -13.73 3.56
C ASP A 368 9.47 -15.12 3.01
N LEU A 369 8.80 -15.93 3.83
CA LEU A 369 8.37 -17.28 3.47
C LEU A 369 7.13 -17.26 2.57
N ASN A 370 7.25 -17.96 1.44
CA ASN A 370 6.19 -18.15 0.46
C ASN A 370 6.39 -19.45 -0.33
N THR A 371 5.39 -19.84 -1.12
CA THR A 371 5.39 -21.10 -1.88
C THR A 371 6.23 -21.09 -3.17
N SER A 372 6.87 -19.98 -3.56
CA SER A 372 7.57 -19.90 -4.85
C SER A 372 8.72 -20.90 -4.94
N GLN A 373 8.71 -21.76 -5.97
CA GLN A 373 9.72 -22.82 -6.15
C GLN A 373 9.84 -23.78 -4.96
N MET A 374 8.79 -23.85 -4.14
CA MET A 374 8.76 -24.70 -2.98
C MET A 374 8.30 -26.12 -3.33
N GLU A 375 8.87 -27.09 -2.64
CA GLU A 375 8.40 -28.47 -2.63
C GLU A 375 7.92 -28.82 -1.21
N TRP A 376 6.79 -29.51 -1.12
CA TRP A 376 6.26 -29.98 0.16
C TRP A 376 5.48 -31.28 -0.05
N SER A 377 5.34 -32.07 1.02
CA SER A 377 4.55 -33.28 1.00
C SER A 377 3.40 -33.23 1.99
N VAL A 378 2.28 -33.83 1.61
CA VAL A 378 1.04 -33.85 2.39
C VAL A 378 0.49 -35.26 2.40
N THR A 379 0.15 -35.78 3.59
CA THR A 379 -0.61 -37.03 3.70
C THR A 379 -2.09 -36.71 3.81
N GLY A 380 -2.82 -36.96 2.73
CA GLY A 380 -4.27 -36.86 2.66
C GLY A 380 -4.97 -38.12 3.13
N VAL A 381 -6.23 -37.98 3.55
CA VAL A 381 -7.07 -39.08 3.99
C VAL A 381 -8.39 -39.09 3.22
N ASP A 382 -8.62 -40.18 2.50
CA ASP A 382 -9.92 -40.50 1.93
C ASP A 382 -10.72 -41.36 2.91
N LEU A 383 -11.98 -40.96 3.12
CA LEU A 383 -12.91 -41.65 4.01
C LEU A 383 -13.82 -42.57 3.19
N GLU A 384 -13.91 -43.84 3.61
CA GLU A 384 -14.93 -44.75 3.12
C GLU A 384 -16.15 -44.68 4.05
N TYR A 385 -17.28 -44.22 3.52
CA TYR A 385 -18.53 -44.11 4.26
C TYR A 385 -19.70 -44.64 3.42
N SER A 386 -20.77 -45.04 4.12
CA SER A 386 -22.05 -45.41 3.50
C SER A 386 -23.12 -44.38 3.83
N ASN A 387 -24.20 -44.35 3.05
CA ASN A 387 -25.33 -43.45 3.32
C ASN A 387 -25.89 -43.63 4.75
N VAL A 388 -25.92 -44.86 5.26
CA VAL A 388 -26.37 -45.17 6.63
C VAL A 388 -25.43 -44.57 7.69
N LEU A 389 -24.12 -44.52 7.43
CA LEU A 389 -23.15 -43.91 8.35
C LEU A 389 -23.23 -42.38 8.31
N LEU A 390 -23.46 -41.78 7.13
CA LEU A 390 -23.70 -40.34 6.99
C LEU A 390 -24.97 -39.89 7.70
N GLU A 391 -26.08 -40.64 7.58
CA GLU A 391 -27.34 -40.33 8.26
C GLU A 391 -27.23 -40.42 9.78
N ARG A 392 -26.38 -41.32 10.29
CA ARG A 392 -26.12 -41.47 11.73
C ARG A 392 -25.07 -40.51 12.26
N ALA A 393 -24.32 -39.84 11.39
CA ALA A 393 -23.31 -38.89 11.80
C ALA A 393 -23.99 -37.69 12.47
N GLY A 394 -23.58 -37.37 13.70
CA GLY A 394 -24.01 -36.14 14.37
C GLY A 394 -23.50 -34.90 13.63
N SER A 395 -24.13 -33.75 13.84
CA SER A 395 -23.61 -32.49 13.31
C SER A 395 -22.23 -32.23 13.93
N GLY A 396 -21.20 -32.14 13.10
CA GLY A 396 -19.84 -31.75 13.50
C GLY A 396 -19.70 -30.29 13.94
N VAL A 397 -20.80 -29.61 14.25
CA VAL A 397 -20.82 -28.28 14.85
C VAL A 397 -20.21 -28.40 16.25
N THR A 398 -18.89 -28.33 16.29
CA THR A 398 -18.15 -28.06 17.52
C THR A 398 -18.67 -26.76 18.11
N ARG A 399 -18.56 -26.65 19.43
CA ARG A 399 -19.05 -25.58 20.30
C ARG A 399 -18.36 -24.22 20.05
N SER A 400 -17.99 -23.88 18.81
CA SER A 400 -17.53 -22.55 18.37
C SER A 400 -18.69 -21.65 17.92
N THR A 401 -19.94 -22.11 18.03
CA THR A 401 -21.16 -21.36 17.73
C THR A 401 -21.49 -20.28 18.76
N ARG A 402 -20.62 -19.26 18.82
CA ARG A 402 -21.05 -17.85 18.85
C ARG A 402 -20.46 -17.02 17.70
N SER A 403 -19.49 -17.55 16.97
CA SER A 403 -19.05 -17.00 15.69
C SER A 403 -19.62 -17.86 14.55
N SER A 404 -20.95 -17.84 14.39
CA SER A 404 -21.47 -17.97 13.02
C SER A 404 -20.77 -16.93 12.15
N PRO A 405 -20.52 -17.16 10.84
CA PRO A 405 -20.11 -16.06 9.96
C PRO A 405 -21.11 -14.94 10.19
N GLY A 406 -20.63 -13.85 10.80
CA GLY A 406 -21.46 -12.84 11.43
C GLY A 406 -22.23 -12.12 10.34
N CYS A 407 -23.36 -12.69 9.93
CA CYS A 407 -24.17 -12.10 8.89
C CYS A 407 -24.68 -10.78 9.47
N PRO A 408 -24.26 -9.62 8.93
CA PRO A 408 -24.53 -8.35 9.56
C PRO A 408 -26.04 -8.13 9.69
N SER A 409 -26.50 -7.87 10.92
CA SER A 409 -27.94 -7.79 11.23
C SER A 409 -28.66 -6.58 10.61
N ARG A 410 -27.91 -5.62 10.06
CA ARG A 410 -28.44 -4.33 9.60
C ARG A 410 -28.94 -4.31 8.16
N SER A 411 -28.67 -5.34 7.36
CA SER A 411 -29.29 -5.52 6.06
C SER A 411 -29.63 -7.00 5.91
N ARG A 412 -30.92 -7.35 5.82
CA ARG A 412 -31.30 -8.68 5.32
C ARG A 412 -31.28 -8.58 3.80
N PRO A 413 -30.21 -9.04 3.13
CA PRO A 413 -30.18 -9.01 1.68
C PRO A 413 -31.32 -9.88 1.11
N ALA A 414 -31.76 -9.57 -0.12
CA ALA A 414 -32.90 -10.24 -0.75
C ALA A 414 -32.75 -11.77 -0.80
N TRP A 415 -31.52 -12.30 -0.86
CA TRP A 415 -31.24 -13.74 -0.82
C TRP A 415 -31.52 -14.40 0.53
N ALA A 416 -31.59 -13.64 1.63
CA ALA A 416 -31.95 -14.16 2.95
C ALA A 416 -33.46 -14.41 3.09
N ALA A 417 -34.28 -13.85 2.20
CA ALA A 417 -35.69 -14.14 2.10
C ALA A 417 -35.92 -15.32 1.13
N TRP A 418 -35.65 -16.53 1.60
CA TRP A 418 -36.06 -17.72 0.85
C TRP A 418 -37.60 -17.84 0.89
N PRO A 419 -38.30 -17.84 -0.26
CA PRO A 419 -39.73 -18.12 -0.28
C PRO A 419 -39.93 -19.55 0.22
N ARG A 420 -40.69 -19.70 1.32
CA ARG A 420 -41.17 -21.02 1.75
C ARG A 420 -42.07 -21.54 0.62
N ARG A 421 -41.61 -22.58 -0.07
CA ARG A 421 -42.48 -23.42 -0.90
C ARG A 421 -43.10 -24.51 -0.04
#